data_AF-A0A2V8DPM6-F1
#
_entry.id   AF-A0A2V8DPM6-F1
#
_cell.length_a   1.000
_cell.length_b   1.000
_cell.length_c   1.000
_cell.angle_alpha   90.00
_cell.angle_beta   90.00
_cell.angle_gamma   90.00
#
_symmetry.space_group_name_H-M   'P 1'
#
loop_
_entity.id
_entity.type
_entity.pdbx_description
1 polymer ?
#
loop_
_entity_poly.entity_id
_entity_poly.type
_entity_poly.pdbx_seq_one_letter_code
_entity_poly.pdbx_strand_id
1 'polypeptide(L)'
;MTRNTGRGPRTLQLDVRFAKTFNVARLQGNKRDSFDITVDVFNAINRVNVTNIVGVLSSPFFGRGNSASPARTVQFGLRYRFRR
;
A
#
# COMPACT_ATOMS: atom_id res chain seq x y z
N MET A 1 17.22 18.33 -29.48
CA MET A 1 17.09 18.34 -27.99
C MET A 1 15.64 18.65 -27.66
N THR A 2 14.86 17.71 -27.15
CA THR A 2 13.46 17.92 -26.76
C THR A 2 13.36 18.40 -25.31
N ARG A 3 12.43 19.33 -25.04
CA ARG A 3 12.20 19.93 -23.72
C ARG A 3 11.56 18.89 -22.79
N ASN A 4 11.95 18.85 -21.51
CA ASN A 4 11.39 17.96 -20.47
C ASN A 4 11.65 16.44 -20.63
N THR A 5 12.75 16.01 -21.25
CA THR A 5 13.12 14.58 -21.36
C THR A 5 13.81 14.00 -20.11
N GLY A 6 13.71 14.66 -18.95
CA GLY A 6 14.31 14.21 -17.71
C GLY A 6 13.69 12.89 -17.25
N ARG A 7 14.51 11.83 -17.12
CA ARG A 7 14.03 10.57 -16.54
C ARG A 7 13.99 10.68 -15.01
N GLY A 8 12.82 10.43 -14.45
CA GLY A 8 12.60 10.37 -13.00
C GLY A 8 13.35 9.22 -12.33
N PRO A 9 13.48 9.24 -10.99
CA PRO A 9 14.16 8.19 -10.25
C PRO A 9 13.35 6.89 -10.36
N ARG A 10 14.03 5.75 -10.32
CA ARG A 10 13.36 4.45 -10.37
C ARG A 10 12.43 4.31 -9.15
N THR A 11 11.20 3.89 -9.38
CA THR A 11 10.25 3.49 -8.34
C THR A 11 10.37 1.99 -8.08
N LEU A 12 10.24 1.59 -6.82
CA LEU A 12 10.11 0.20 -6.43
C LEU A 12 9.12 0.16 -5.26
N GLN A 13 8.03 -0.58 -5.46
CA GLN A 13 6.96 -0.73 -4.49
C GLN A 13 6.64 -2.22 -4.36
N LEU A 14 6.53 -2.67 -3.11
CA LEU A 14 6.11 -4.02 -2.77
C LEU A 14 4.96 -3.89 -1.79
N ASP A 15 3.82 -4.47 -2.14
CA ASP A 15 2.63 -4.49 -1.29
C ASP A 15 2.32 -5.94 -0.92
N VAL A 16 2.02 -6.20 0.35
CA VAL A 16 1.82 -7.54 0.91
C VAL A 16 0.48 -7.59 1.61
N ARG A 17 -0.29 -8.66 1.35
CA ARG A 17 -1.57 -8.92 2.01
C ARG A 17 -1.55 -10.28 2.69
N PHE A 18 -1.85 -10.29 3.98
CA PHE A 18 -2.10 -11.50 4.75
C PHE A 18 -3.59 -11.57 5.11
N ALA A 19 -4.23 -12.70 4.83
CA ALA A 19 -5.63 -12.91 5.18
C ALA A 19 -5.82 -14.30 5.77
N LYS A 20 -6.61 -14.39 6.84
CA LYS A 20 -6.95 -15.65 7.49
C LYS A 20 -8.44 -15.69 7.85
N THR A 21 -9.11 -16.73 7.38
CA THR A 21 -10.51 -17.02 7.69
C THR A 21 -10.58 -18.09 8.78
N PHE A 22 -11.42 -17.84 9.78
CA PHE A 22 -11.71 -18.76 10.87
C PHE A 22 -13.18 -19.14 10.83
N ASN A 23 -13.46 -20.44 10.91
CA ASN A 23 -14.81 -20.96 11.02
C ASN A 23 -15.12 -21.21 12.50
N VAL A 24 -16.16 -20.56 13.02
CA VAL A 24 -16.63 -20.74 14.39
C VAL A 24 -17.83 -21.69 14.33
N ALA A 25 -17.62 -22.92 14.82
CA ALA A 25 -18.73 -23.85 15.07
C ALA A 25 -19.38 -23.46 16.40
N ARG A 26 -20.69 -23.15 16.39
CA ARG A 26 -21.43 -22.88 17.62
C ARG A 26 -21.63 -24.18 18.42
N LEU A 27 -21.42 -24.13 19.73
CA LEU A 27 -21.63 -25.27 20.64
C LEU A 27 -23.11 -25.68 20.77
N GLN A 28 -24.04 -24.78 20.46
CA GLN A 28 -25.47 -25.07 20.35
C GLN A 28 -25.99 -24.57 19.00
N GLY A 29 -26.22 -25.50 18.08
CA GLY A 29 -26.85 -25.25 16.77
C GLY A 29 -25.88 -25.39 15.59
N ASN A 30 -26.37 -26.07 14.53
CA ASN A 30 -25.66 -26.38 13.28
C ASN A 30 -25.19 -25.17 12.44
N LYS A 31 -25.16 -23.95 13.00
CA LYS A 31 -24.74 -22.74 12.29
C LYS A 31 -23.24 -22.52 12.47
N ARG A 32 -22.52 -22.46 11.34
CA ARG A 32 -21.11 -22.10 11.27
C ARG A 32 -21.00 -20.64 10.86
N ASP A 33 -20.69 -19.77 11.81
CA ASP A 33 -20.28 -18.40 11.51
C ASP A 33 -18.80 -18.39 11.10
N SER A 34 -18.39 -17.35 10.39
CA SER A 34 -16.97 -17.20 10.02
C SER A 34 -16.51 -15.77 10.25
N PHE A 35 -15.26 -15.60 10.67
CA PHE A 35 -14.61 -14.30 10.70
C PHE A 35 -13.32 -14.33 9.87
N ASP A 36 -13.08 -13.26 9.11
CA ASP A 36 -11.84 -13.04 8.36
C ASP A 36 -11.03 -11.94 9.04
N ILE A 37 -9.75 -12.19 9.24
CA ILE A 37 -8.76 -11.19 9.64
C ILE A 37 -7.89 -10.91 8.42
N THR A 38 -7.69 -9.63 8.09
CA THR A 38 -6.80 -9.18 7.02
C THR A 38 -5.79 -8.18 7.57
N VAL A 39 -4.54 -8.27 7.11
CA VAL A 39 -3.49 -7.29 7.33
C VAL A 39 -2.90 -6.95 5.96
N ASP A 40 -3.02 -5.68 5.57
CA ASP A 40 -2.46 -5.14 4.33
C ASP A 40 -1.26 -4.25 4.66
N VAL A 41 -0.13 -4.48 4.01
CA VAL A 41 1.11 -3.71 4.18
C VAL A 41 1.49 -3.13 2.83
N PHE A 42 1.31 -1.82 2.68
CA PHE A 42 1.70 -1.06 1.50
C PHE A 42 3.11 -0.49 1.67
N ASN A 43 3.91 -0.49 0.61
CA ASN A 43 5.32 -0.13 0.67
C ASN A 43 6.04 -0.93 1.78
N ALA A 44 5.95 -2.26 1.70
CA ALA A 44 6.50 -3.20 2.67
C ALA A 44 8.02 -3.03 2.87
N ILE A 45 8.75 -2.57 1.86
CA ILE A 45 10.18 -2.25 1.95
C ILE A 45 10.47 -0.85 2.48
N ASN A 46 9.43 -0.03 2.71
CA ASN A 46 9.50 1.37 3.14
C ASN A 46 10.46 2.23 2.30
N ARG A 47 10.46 2.04 0.98
CA ARG A 47 11.31 2.78 0.06
C ARG A 47 10.68 4.11 -0.28
N VAL A 48 11.47 5.19 -0.25
CA VAL A 48 11.04 6.50 -0.72
C VAL A 48 10.97 6.47 -2.25
N ASN A 49 9.76 6.56 -2.79
CA ASN A 49 9.52 6.63 -4.22
C ASN A 49 9.23 8.09 -4.58
N VAL A 50 10.22 8.80 -5.13
CA VAL A 50 10.07 10.19 -5.55
C VAL A 50 9.23 10.25 -6.83
N THR A 51 8.17 11.06 -6.82
CA THR A 51 7.19 11.14 -7.93
C THR A 51 7.34 12.38 -8.79
N ASN A 52 8.00 13.43 -8.28
CA ASN A 52 8.14 14.69 -8.98
C ASN A 52 9.56 15.24 -8.83
N ILE A 53 10.21 15.55 -9.96
CA ILE A 53 11.50 16.21 -10.03
C ILE A 53 11.29 17.61 -10.62
N VAL A 54 11.88 18.62 -9.98
CA VAL A 54 11.91 19.98 -10.52
C VAL A 54 12.86 20.05 -11.72
N GLY A 55 12.30 20.12 -12.94
CA GLY A 55 13.05 20.22 -14.20
C GLY A 55 13.37 21.66 -14.66
N VAL A 56 13.12 22.67 -13.82
CA VAL A 56 13.33 24.09 -14.15
C VAL A 56 14.75 24.51 -13.77
N LEU A 57 15.62 24.73 -14.77
CA LEU A 57 17.03 25.09 -14.60
C LEU A 57 17.26 26.33 -13.72
N SER A 58 16.34 27.29 -13.74
CA SER A 58 16.41 28.51 -12.91
C SER A 58 15.97 28.30 -11.45
N SER A 59 15.50 27.11 -11.09
CA SER A 59 15.10 26.80 -9.72
C SER A 59 16.30 26.37 -8.87
N PRO A 60 16.42 26.84 -7.61
CA PRO A 60 17.42 26.30 -6.68
C PRO A 60 17.20 24.81 -6.33
N PHE A 61 16.04 24.25 -6.70
CA PHE A 61 15.71 22.84 -6.53
C PHE A 61 15.85 22.02 -7.82
N PHE A 62 16.47 22.57 -8.88
CA PHE A 62 16.70 21.86 -10.13
C PHE A 62 17.32 20.48 -9.91
N GLY A 63 16.70 19.45 -10.49
CA GLY A 63 17.15 18.06 -10.38
C GLY A 63 16.81 17.36 -9.05
N ARG A 64 16.13 18.03 -8.11
CA ARG A 64 15.73 17.43 -6.83
C ARG A 64 14.27 16.98 -6.83
N GLY A 65 14.00 15.93 -6.05
CA GLY A 65 12.66 15.45 -5.77
C GLY A 65 11.93 16.35 -4.78
N ASN A 66 10.74 16.84 -5.11
CA ASN A 66 9.93 17.69 -4.22
C ASN A 66 8.66 16.98 -3.71
N SER A 67 8.42 15.74 -4.12
CA SER A 67 7.28 14.93 -3.67
C SER A 67 7.65 13.45 -3.73
N ALA A 68 7.07 12.68 -2.81
CA ALA A 68 7.25 11.24 -2.72
C ALA A 68 5.90 10.52 -2.51
N SER A 69 5.81 9.28 -2.97
CA SER A 69 4.70 8.38 -2.67
C SER A 69 4.58 8.14 -1.15
N PRO A 70 3.41 7.71 -0.66
CA PRO A 70 3.20 7.41 0.75
C PRO A 70 4.27 6.49 1.35
N ALA A 71 4.61 6.76 2.61
CA ALA A 71 5.44 5.87 3.41
C ALA A 71 4.74 4.52 3.66
N ARG A 72 5.45 3.57 4.28
CA ARG A 72 4.87 2.29 4.67
C ARG A 72 3.56 2.49 5.43
N THR A 73 2.49 1.90 4.93
CA THR A 73 1.15 1.98 5.53
C THR A 73 0.68 0.57 5.86
N VAL A 74 0.19 0.37 7.08
CA VAL A 74 -0.40 -0.91 7.50
C VAL A 74 -1.88 -0.71 7.77
N GLN A 75 -2.72 -1.56 7.18
CA GLN A 75 -4.16 -1.55 7.37
C GLN A 75 -4.61 -2.89 7.96
N PHE A 76 -5.56 -2.83 8.89
CA PHE A 76 -6.14 -3.99 9.54
C PHE A 76 -7.62 -4.08 9.19
N GLY A 77 -8.07 -5.28 8.82
CA GLY A 77 -9.45 -5.55 8.45
C GLY A 77 -10.01 -6.73 9.24
N LEU A 78 -11.22 -6.58 9.76
CA LEU A 78 -12.00 -7.65 10.36
C LEU A 78 -13.34 -7.75 9.63
N ARG A 79 -13.71 -8.94 9.18
CA ARG A 79 -15.01 -9.19 8.55
C ARG A 79 -15.70 -10.35 9.22
N TYR A 80 -16.89 -10.13 9.73
CA TYR A 80 -17.75 -11.19 10.28
C TYR A 80 -18.84 -11.55 9.27
N ARG A 81 -19.07 -12.85 9.04
CA ARG A 81 -20.16 -13.35 8.19
C ARG A 81 -21.13 -14.19 9.01
N PHE A 82 -22.37 -13.72 9.07
CA PHE A 82 -23.51 -14.47 9.58
C PHE A 82 -24.01 -15.41 8.49
N ARG A 83 -24.10 -16.72 8.78
CA ARG A 83 -24.78 -17.67 7.89
C ARG A 83 -26.22 -17.87 8.39
N ARG A 84 -27.21 -17.54 7.55
CA ARG A 84 -28.64 -17.70 7.88
C ARG A 84 -28.99 -19.17 8.08
#